data_AF-A0A661K094-F1
#
_entry.id   AF-A0A661K094-F1
#
_cell.length_a   1.000
_cell.length_b   1.000
_cell.length_c   1.000
_cell.angle_alpha   90.00
_cell.angle_beta   90.00
_cell.angle_gamma   90.00
#
_symmetry.space_group_name_H-M   'P 1'
#
loop_
_entity.id
_entity.type
_entity.pdbx_description
1 polymer ?
#
loop_
_entity_poly.entity_id
_entity_poly.type
_entity_poly.pdbx_seq_one_letter_code
_entity_poly.pdbx_strand_id
1 'polypeptide(L)'
;MVNVKEKLDWLMLHETKRTRKEDIDMDKGSPPLRPLALGSFKRIDAELGRITGNFWKLVWNKESPAIDQKTKYLLSLANAVGALRFRQATRELVKAYAIGLTVAEMDELFTLFAWNQGIGTFASEIASSPVFAAYQLIKTEEAKGKERQEIMKRLVENFGEDNPDVTTKPPRR
;
A
#
# COMPACT_ATOMS: atom_id res chain seq x y z
N MET A 1 39.91 15.93 23.66
CA MET A 1 40.04 15.28 22.34
C MET A 1 39.05 14.13 22.30
N VAL A 2 37.96 14.25 21.54
CA VAL A 2 36.97 13.16 21.41
C VAL A 2 37.59 12.05 20.58
N ASN A 3 37.51 10.81 21.06
CA ASN A 3 38.14 9.65 20.45
C ASN A 3 37.57 9.44 19.03
N VAL A 4 38.45 9.51 18.02
CA VAL A 4 38.09 9.39 16.60
C VAL A 4 37.36 8.06 16.33
N LYS A 5 37.66 7.02 17.11
CA LYS A 5 37.02 5.70 17.01
C LYS A 5 35.56 5.72 17.45
N GLU A 6 35.22 6.42 18.54
CA GLU A 6 33.83 6.56 19.00
C GLU A 6 32.99 7.40 18.04
N LYS A 7 33.60 8.39 17.39
CA LYS A 7 32.91 9.21 16.38
C LYS A 7 32.65 8.43 15.09
N LEU A 8 33.56 7.54 14.71
CA LEU A 8 33.40 6.60 13.58
C LEU A 8 32.36 5.52 13.89
N ASP A 9 32.39 4.92 15.09
CA ASP A 9 31.38 3.94 15.51
C ASP A 9 29.98 4.58 15.57
N TRP A 10 29.90 5.83 16.04
CA TRP A 10 28.66 6.61 16.05
C TRP A 10 28.16 6.93 14.63
N LEU A 11 29.04 7.33 13.71
CA LEU A 11 28.70 7.56 12.30
C LEU A 11 28.24 6.27 11.62
N MET A 12 28.93 5.14 11.83
CA MET A 12 28.60 3.85 11.22
C MET A 12 27.27 3.28 11.75
N LEU A 13 26.97 3.44 13.04
CA LEU A 13 25.68 3.07 13.66
C LEU A 13 24.50 3.94 13.17
N HIS A 14 24.76 5.21 12.85
CA HIS A 14 23.72 6.12 12.36
C HIS A 14 23.57 6.05 10.83
N GLU A 15 24.64 5.73 10.10
CA GLU A 15 24.59 5.41 8.67
C GLU A 15 23.87 4.08 8.43
N THR A 16 24.15 3.02 9.20
CA THR A 16 23.37 1.76 9.11
C THR A 16 21.89 1.93 9.45
N LYS A 17 21.53 2.92 10.29
CA LYS A 17 20.12 3.28 10.53
C LYS A 17 19.52 4.15 9.42
N ARG A 18 20.32 4.94 8.69
CA ARG A 18 19.91 5.76 7.53
C ARG A 18 19.86 4.99 6.22
N THR A 19 20.65 3.92 6.08
CA THR A 19 20.74 3.08 4.87
C THR A 19 19.78 1.89 4.86
N ARG A 20 18.93 1.74 5.88
CA ARG A 20 17.61 1.11 5.68
C ARG A 20 16.72 2.05 4.86
N LYS A 21 17.14 2.33 3.63
CA LYS A 21 16.21 2.35 2.50
C LYS A 21 15.33 1.14 2.72
N GLU A 22 14.03 1.37 2.74
CA GLU A 22 12.99 0.38 2.94
C GLU A 22 13.31 -0.84 2.07
N ASP A 23 14.09 -1.78 2.61
CA ASP A 23 14.16 -3.13 2.11
C ASP A 23 12.70 -3.52 2.14
N ILE A 24 12.15 -3.77 0.95
CA ILE A 24 10.83 -4.36 0.82
C ILE A 24 11.03 -5.72 1.46
N ASP A 25 10.83 -5.77 2.77
CA ASP A 25 10.85 -6.97 3.56
C ASP A 25 9.56 -7.67 3.15
N MET A 26 9.64 -8.34 2.00
CA MET A 26 8.76 -9.39 1.57
C MET A 26 9.00 -10.61 2.45
N ASP A 27 9.09 -10.38 3.77
CA ASP A 27 8.93 -11.41 4.76
C ASP A 27 7.63 -12.15 4.41
N LYS A 28 7.75 -13.47 4.25
CA LYS A 28 6.72 -14.33 3.66
C LYS A 28 5.46 -14.25 4.54
N GLY A 29 4.56 -13.33 4.21
CA GLY A 29 3.28 -13.14 4.91
C GLY A 29 2.91 -11.68 5.21
N SER A 30 3.77 -10.71 4.94
CA SER A 30 3.48 -9.32 5.24
C SER A 30 3.10 -8.50 4.01
N PRO A 31 1.90 -7.87 3.96
CA PRO A 31 1.48 -7.12 2.79
C PRO A 31 2.33 -5.86 2.60
N PRO A 32 2.59 -5.46 1.34
CA PRO A 32 3.20 -4.16 1.08
C PRO A 32 2.29 -3.05 1.58
N LEU A 33 2.86 -1.87 1.84
CA LEU A 33 2.12 -0.69 2.28
C LEU A 33 1.30 -0.98 3.57
N ARG A 34 1.97 -1.50 4.61
CA ARG A 34 1.35 -1.59 5.94
C ARG A 34 0.98 -0.17 6.42
N PRO A 35 -0.18 0.02 7.04
CA PRO A 35 -0.63 1.34 7.48
C PRO A 35 0.25 1.84 8.63
N LEU A 36 1.23 2.69 8.32
CA LEU A 36 2.17 3.23 9.31
C LEU A 36 1.46 4.10 10.36
N ALA A 37 0.28 4.62 10.02
CA ALA A 37 -0.60 5.37 10.92
C ALA A 37 -1.06 4.57 12.17
N LEU A 38 -1.00 3.23 12.18
CA LEU A 38 -1.37 2.45 13.36
C LEU A 38 -0.52 2.79 14.60
N GLY A 39 0.74 3.16 14.40
CA GLY A 39 1.61 3.62 15.49
C GLY A 39 1.12 4.90 16.17
N SER A 40 0.36 5.72 15.46
CA SER A 40 -0.19 6.98 16.00
C SER A 40 -1.27 6.73 17.05
N PHE A 41 -2.05 5.65 16.95
CA PHE A 41 -3.08 5.35 17.94
C PHE A 41 -2.51 5.10 19.33
N LYS A 42 -1.37 4.39 19.42
CA LYS A 42 -0.66 4.18 20.69
C LYS A 42 -0.15 5.50 21.30
N ARG A 43 0.11 6.51 20.48
CA ARG A 43 0.51 7.85 20.97
C ARG A 43 -0.66 8.65 21.52
N ILE A 44 -1.89 8.33 21.11
CA ILE A 44 -3.12 8.91 21.65
C ILE A 44 -3.46 8.19 22.96
N ASP A 45 -3.58 6.86 22.90
CA ASP A 45 -3.90 6.02 24.05
C ASP A 45 -3.40 4.58 23.82
N ALA A 46 -2.85 3.96 24.86
CA ALA A 46 -2.24 2.63 24.74
C ALA A 46 -3.28 1.54 24.48
N GLU A 47 -4.46 1.64 25.09
CA GLU A 47 -5.55 0.68 24.92
C GLU A 47 -6.19 0.80 23.54
N LEU A 48 -6.34 2.03 23.04
CA LEU A 48 -6.75 2.28 21.66
C LEU A 48 -5.77 1.65 20.65
N GLY A 49 -4.46 1.78 20.88
CA GLY A 49 -3.43 1.12 20.07
C GLY A 49 -3.58 -0.41 20.07
N ARG A 50 -3.86 -1.01 21.23
CA ARG A 50 -4.11 -2.45 21.38
C ARG A 50 -5.37 -2.89 20.63
N ILE A 51 -6.49 -2.17 20.80
CA ILE A 51 -7.77 -2.47 20.16
C ILE A 51 -7.64 -2.39 18.63
N THR A 52 -7.06 -1.31 18.11
CA THR A 52 -6.87 -1.10 16.67
C THR A 52 -5.93 -2.14 16.05
N GLY A 53 -4.85 -2.53 16.75
CA GLY A 53 -3.98 -3.62 16.32
C GLY A 53 -4.69 -4.97 16.26
N ASN A 54 -5.51 -5.30 17.27
CA ASN A 54 -6.31 -6.52 17.28
C ASN A 54 -7.38 -6.51 16.18
N PHE A 55 -8.02 -5.37 15.95
CA PHE A 55 -8.97 -5.20 14.85
C PHE A 55 -8.28 -5.42 13.49
N TRP A 56 -7.09 -4.86 13.28
CA TRP A 56 -6.30 -5.13 12.07
C TRP A 56 -6.02 -6.62 11.89
N LYS A 57 -5.57 -7.32 12.95
CA LYS A 57 -5.35 -8.78 12.91
C LYS A 57 -6.64 -9.53 12.56
N LEU A 58 -7.77 -9.16 13.15
CA LEU A 58 -9.07 -9.77 12.89
C LEU A 58 -9.50 -9.63 11.41
N VAL A 59 -9.28 -8.46 10.81
CA VAL A 59 -9.69 -8.21 9.41
C VAL A 59 -8.75 -8.90 8.42
N TRP A 60 -7.44 -8.71 8.59
CA TRP A 60 -6.45 -9.04 7.55
C TRP A 60 -5.65 -10.31 7.82
N ASN A 61 -5.41 -10.66 9.08
CA ASN A 61 -4.56 -11.79 9.47
C ASN A 61 -5.34 -12.82 10.32
N LYS A 62 -6.61 -13.06 9.98
CA LYS A 62 -7.41 -14.13 10.59
C LYS A 62 -6.85 -15.49 10.16
N GLU A 63 -6.59 -16.38 11.11
CA GLU A 63 -5.95 -17.69 10.86
C GLU A 63 -6.74 -18.58 9.89
N SER A 64 -8.06 -18.63 10.03
CA SER A 64 -8.96 -19.38 9.14
C SER A 64 -10.01 -18.44 8.53
N PRO A 65 -9.64 -17.65 7.50
CA PRO A 65 -10.56 -16.70 6.88
C PRO A 65 -11.49 -17.43 5.92
N ALA A 66 -12.78 -17.06 5.95
CA ALA A 66 -13.78 -17.61 5.02
C ALA A 66 -13.66 -17.04 3.60
N ILE A 67 -13.00 -15.89 3.45
CA ILE A 67 -12.73 -15.21 2.18
C ILE A 67 -11.21 -15.11 2.04
N ASP A 68 -10.68 -15.54 0.90
CA ASP A 68 -9.24 -15.48 0.64
C ASP A 68 -8.72 -14.04 0.60
N GLN A 69 -7.41 -13.90 0.75
CA GLN A 69 -6.77 -12.59 0.90
C GLN A 69 -6.91 -11.71 -0.34
N LYS A 70 -6.85 -12.29 -1.56
CA LYS A 70 -6.99 -11.54 -2.82
C LYS A 70 -8.40 -11.01 -2.95
N THR A 71 -9.40 -11.84 -2.70
CA THR A 71 -10.81 -11.42 -2.72
C THR A 71 -11.09 -10.34 -1.67
N LYS A 72 -10.53 -10.43 -0.46
CA LYS A 72 -10.66 -9.34 0.54
C LYS A 72 -10.10 -8.01 0.03
N TYR A 73 -8.93 -8.02 -0.60
CA TYR A 73 -8.36 -6.78 -1.16
C TYR A 73 -9.22 -6.23 -2.29
N LEU A 74 -9.78 -7.08 -3.16
CA LEU A 74 -10.70 -6.65 -4.22
C LEU A 74 -11.98 -6.01 -3.67
N LEU A 75 -12.60 -6.63 -2.66
CA LEU A 75 -13.78 -6.07 -2.00
C LEU A 75 -13.46 -4.74 -1.31
N SER A 76 -12.31 -4.66 -0.61
CA SER A 76 -11.88 -3.42 0.04
C SER A 76 -11.53 -2.33 -0.97
N LEU A 77 -10.93 -2.68 -2.11
CA LEU A 77 -10.65 -1.79 -3.22
C LEU A 77 -11.96 -1.23 -3.79
N ALA A 78 -12.91 -2.10 -4.15
CA ALA A 78 -14.20 -1.70 -4.70
C ALA A 78 -14.98 -0.79 -3.75
N ASN A 79 -15.02 -1.14 -2.47
CA ASN A 79 -15.65 -0.30 -1.45
C ASN A 79 -14.95 1.06 -1.29
N ALA A 80 -13.61 1.09 -1.35
CA ALA A 80 -12.86 2.34 -1.27
C ALA A 80 -13.07 3.23 -2.52
N VAL A 81 -13.17 2.65 -3.71
CA VAL A 81 -13.50 3.39 -4.95
C VAL A 81 -14.90 3.97 -4.89
N GLY A 82 -15.91 3.18 -4.48
CA GLY A 82 -17.29 3.66 -4.33
C GLY A 82 -17.44 4.76 -3.27
N ALA A 83 -16.54 4.81 -2.29
CA ALA A 83 -16.47 5.86 -1.29
C ALA A 83 -15.54 7.04 -1.68
N LEU A 84 -15.00 7.05 -2.90
CA LEU A 84 -14.00 8.03 -3.40
C LEU A 84 -12.76 8.16 -2.48
N ARG A 85 -12.43 7.10 -1.74
CA ARG A 85 -11.26 7.03 -0.85
C ARG A 85 -10.05 6.56 -1.65
N PHE A 86 -9.62 7.33 -2.64
CA PHE A 86 -8.63 6.91 -3.62
C PHE A 86 -7.27 6.55 -3.04
N ARG A 87 -6.85 7.18 -1.93
CA ARG A 87 -5.68 6.76 -1.16
C ARG A 87 -5.76 5.30 -0.72
N GLN A 88 -6.89 4.93 -0.11
CA GLN A 88 -7.12 3.58 0.37
C GLN A 88 -7.25 2.62 -0.82
N ALA A 89 -8.02 2.99 -1.86
CA ALA A 89 -8.18 2.19 -3.07
C ALA A 89 -6.83 1.85 -3.71
N THR A 90 -5.95 2.84 -3.88
CA THR A 90 -4.61 2.66 -4.48
C THR A 90 -3.79 1.62 -3.71
N ARG A 91 -3.80 1.70 -2.37
CA ARG A 91 -3.06 0.76 -1.53
C ARG A 91 -3.61 -0.67 -1.63
N GLU A 92 -4.93 -0.83 -1.67
CA GLU A 92 -5.55 -2.16 -1.81
C GLU A 92 -5.29 -2.77 -3.19
N LEU A 93 -5.25 -1.96 -4.27
CA LEU A 93 -4.82 -2.42 -5.59
C LEU A 93 -3.38 -2.93 -5.57
N VAL A 94 -2.44 -2.16 -4.99
CA VAL A 94 -1.02 -2.56 -4.90
C VAL A 94 -0.86 -3.86 -4.09
N LYS A 95 -1.58 -4.01 -2.98
CA LYS A 95 -1.57 -5.24 -2.17
C LYS A 95 -2.15 -6.43 -2.93
N ALA A 96 -3.28 -6.26 -3.62
CA ALA A 96 -3.89 -7.32 -4.43
C ALA A 96 -2.93 -7.76 -5.54
N TYR A 97 -2.29 -6.81 -6.23
CA TYR A 97 -1.29 -7.10 -7.26
C TYR A 97 -0.08 -7.86 -6.69
N ALA A 98 0.40 -7.49 -5.50
CA ALA A 98 1.50 -8.20 -4.87
C ALA A 98 1.23 -9.70 -4.60
N ILE A 99 -0.05 -10.10 -4.46
CA ILE A 99 -0.45 -11.48 -4.20
C ILE A 99 -1.13 -12.16 -5.40
N GLY A 100 -0.92 -11.64 -6.62
CA GLY A 100 -1.30 -12.35 -7.84
C GLY A 100 -2.59 -11.87 -8.52
N LEU A 101 -3.09 -10.67 -8.22
CA LEU A 101 -4.12 -10.05 -9.07
C LEU A 101 -3.58 -9.82 -10.49
N THR A 102 -4.36 -10.18 -11.49
CA THR A 102 -4.01 -10.06 -12.91
C THR A 102 -4.57 -8.80 -13.55
N VAL A 103 -3.99 -8.36 -14.66
CA VAL A 103 -4.54 -7.24 -15.46
C VAL A 103 -5.95 -7.55 -15.97
N ALA A 104 -6.24 -8.80 -16.35
CA ALA A 104 -7.59 -9.20 -16.79
C ALA A 104 -8.64 -9.02 -15.67
N GLU A 105 -8.34 -9.44 -14.45
CA GLU A 105 -9.21 -9.20 -13.29
C GLU A 105 -9.38 -7.70 -12.99
N MET A 106 -8.33 -6.89 -13.18
CA MET A 106 -8.43 -5.44 -13.04
C MET A 106 -9.32 -4.82 -14.13
N ASP A 107 -9.19 -5.26 -15.38
CA ASP A 107 -9.98 -4.77 -16.51
C ASP A 107 -11.48 -4.98 -16.26
N GLU A 108 -11.87 -6.16 -15.78
CA GLU A 108 -13.25 -6.44 -15.36
C GLU A 108 -13.69 -5.54 -14.19
N LEU A 109 -12.84 -5.37 -13.18
CA LEU A 109 -13.17 -4.56 -12.01
C LEU A 109 -13.33 -3.07 -12.33
N PHE A 110 -12.46 -2.49 -13.16
CA PHE A 110 -12.58 -1.10 -13.60
C PHE A 110 -13.80 -0.90 -14.51
N THR A 111 -14.18 -1.92 -15.29
CA THR A 111 -15.44 -1.92 -16.03
C THR A 111 -16.64 -1.88 -15.08
N LEU A 112 -16.61 -2.67 -14.00
CA LEU A 112 -17.62 -2.62 -12.95
C LEU A 112 -17.64 -1.27 -12.22
N PHE A 113 -16.52 -0.58 -12.06
CA PHE A 113 -16.49 0.78 -11.50
C PHE A 113 -17.18 1.79 -12.40
N ALA A 114 -16.92 1.74 -13.71
CA ALA A 114 -17.62 2.59 -14.68
C ALA A 114 -19.14 2.34 -14.68
N TRP A 115 -19.55 1.08 -14.56
CA TRP A 115 -20.96 0.71 -14.46
C TRP A 115 -21.60 1.18 -13.15
N ASN A 116 -21.00 0.84 -12.01
CA ASN A 116 -21.61 1.05 -10.69
C ASN A 116 -21.55 2.51 -10.21
N GLN A 117 -20.54 3.28 -10.62
CA GLN A 117 -20.40 4.70 -10.24
C GLN A 117 -20.92 5.65 -11.31
N GLY A 118 -21.22 5.13 -12.50
CA GLY A 118 -21.61 5.90 -13.68
C GLY A 118 -20.40 6.41 -14.48
N ILE A 119 -20.57 6.48 -15.81
CA ILE A 119 -19.51 6.88 -16.76
C ILE A 119 -18.98 8.29 -16.45
N GLY A 120 -19.85 9.22 -16.04
CA GLY A 120 -19.46 10.59 -15.68
C GLY A 120 -18.50 10.63 -14.49
N THR A 121 -18.87 9.98 -13.38
CA THR A 121 -18.03 9.85 -12.18
C THR A 121 -16.73 9.12 -12.48
N PHE A 122 -16.79 8.08 -13.31
CA PHE A 122 -15.58 7.39 -13.73
C PHE A 122 -14.63 8.33 -14.47
N ALA A 123 -15.13 9.06 -15.46
CA ALA A 123 -14.31 9.96 -16.27
C ALA A 123 -13.76 11.16 -15.47
N SER A 124 -14.54 11.75 -14.55
CA SER A 124 -14.11 12.93 -13.80
C SER A 124 -13.25 12.59 -12.58
N GLU A 125 -13.65 11.56 -11.81
CA GLU A 125 -13.03 11.26 -10.51
C GLU A 125 -12.09 10.07 -10.58
N ILE A 126 -12.54 8.94 -11.14
CA ILE A 126 -11.78 7.68 -11.05
C ILE A 126 -10.61 7.69 -12.04
N ALA A 127 -10.83 8.14 -13.28
CA ALA A 127 -9.81 8.16 -14.32
C ALA A 127 -8.66 9.14 -14.03
N SER A 128 -8.89 10.15 -13.19
CA SER A 128 -7.88 11.11 -12.73
C SER A 128 -7.23 10.70 -11.39
N SER A 129 -7.69 9.60 -10.78
CA SER A 129 -7.27 9.16 -9.45
C SER A 129 -5.94 8.41 -9.43
N PRO A 130 -5.24 8.38 -8.27
CA PRO A 130 -4.03 7.58 -8.10
C PRO A 130 -4.25 6.07 -8.27
N VAL A 131 -5.46 5.55 -8.02
CA VAL A 131 -5.73 4.12 -8.19
C VAL A 131 -5.80 3.73 -9.66
N PHE A 132 -6.36 4.59 -10.51
CA PHE A 132 -6.35 4.37 -11.96
C PHE A 132 -4.95 4.53 -12.54
N ALA A 133 -4.16 5.50 -12.06
CA ALA A 133 -2.75 5.64 -12.45
C ALA A 133 -1.92 4.39 -12.09
N ALA A 134 -2.12 3.81 -10.90
CA ALA A 134 -1.45 2.57 -10.50
C ALA A 134 -1.85 1.38 -11.38
N TYR A 135 -3.15 1.26 -11.72
CA TYR A 135 -3.64 0.26 -12.68
C TYR A 135 -3.01 0.43 -14.06
N GLN A 136 -2.93 1.66 -14.59
CA GLN A 136 -2.31 1.93 -15.89
C GLN A 136 -0.82 1.61 -15.89
N LEU A 137 -0.09 1.90 -14.80
CA LEU A 137 1.31 1.52 -14.66
C LEU A 137 1.49 0.00 -14.74
N ILE A 138 0.68 -0.77 -13.99
CA ILE A 138 0.72 -2.24 -14.03
C ILE A 138 0.47 -2.74 -15.45
N LYS A 139 -0.64 -2.31 -16.05
CA LYS A 139 -1.06 -2.76 -17.37
C LYS A 139 -0.01 -2.46 -18.45
N THR A 140 0.59 -1.26 -18.40
CA THR A 140 1.60 -0.83 -19.36
C THR A 140 2.91 -1.59 -19.19
N GLU A 141 3.37 -1.81 -17.96
CA GLU A 141 4.65 -2.50 -17.73
C GLU A 141 4.53 -4.03 -17.95
N GLU A 142 3.41 -4.67 -17.58
CA GLU A 142 3.18 -6.08 -17.93
C GLU A 142 3.13 -6.28 -19.44
N ALA A 143 2.50 -5.36 -20.19
CA ALA A 143 2.47 -5.41 -21.66
C ALA A 143 3.88 -5.26 -22.28
N LYS A 144 4.83 -4.63 -21.58
CA LYS A 144 6.25 -4.55 -21.98
C LYS A 144 7.06 -5.80 -21.58
N GLY A 145 6.41 -6.81 -21.01
CA GLY A 145 7.07 -8.04 -20.53
C GLY A 145 7.90 -7.82 -19.26
N LYS A 146 7.59 -6.79 -18.46
CA LYS A 146 8.29 -6.56 -17.20
C LYS A 146 7.88 -7.56 -16.14
N GLU A 147 8.88 -8.05 -15.41
CA GLU A 147 8.66 -8.94 -14.28
C GLU A 147 7.89 -8.24 -13.17
N ARG A 148 6.97 -8.96 -12.52
CA ARG A 148 6.10 -8.44 -11.46
C ARG A 148 6.89 -7.77 -10.32
N GLN A 149 8.07 -8.29 -9.99
CA GLN A 149 8.94 -7.71 -8.98
C GLN A 149 9.44 -6.31 -9.36
N GLU A 150 9.78 -6.08 -10.64
CA GLU A 150 10.18 -4.75 -11.13
C GLU A 150 9.00 -3.79 -11.08
N ILE A 151 7.81 -4.26 -11.47
CA ILE A 151 6.57 -3.46 -11.41
C ILE A 151 6.23 -3.10 -9.97
N MET A 152 6.33 -4.05 -9.03
CA MET A 152 6.11 -3.82 -7.60
C MET A 152 7.04 -2.76 -7.03
N LYS A 153 8.32 -2.76 -7.41
CA LYS A 153 9.27 -1.72 -7.00
C LYS A 153 8.80 -0.35 -7.45
N ARG A 154 8.41 -0.21 -8.73
CA ARG A 154 7.88 1.06 -9.27
C ARG A 154 6.57 1.47 -8.61
N LEU A 155 5.71 0.50 -8.26
CA LEU A 155 4.46 0.79 -7.55
C LEU A 155 4.73 1.35 -6.15
N VAL A 156 5.68 0.80 -5.41
CA VAL A 156 6.05 1.31 -4.09
C VAL A 156 6.71 2.69 -4.21
N GLU A 157 7.57 2.91 -5.21
CA GLU A 157 8.20 4.21 -5.47
C GLU A 157 7.17 5.29 -5.81
N ASN A 158 6.20 4.98 -6.68
CA ASN A 158 5.24 5.95 -7.18
C ASN A 158 3.97 6.06 -6.33
N PHE A 159 3.56 5.02 -5.62
CA PHE A 159 2.29 4.95 -4.89
C PHE A 159 2.47 4.43 -3.45
N GLY A 160 3.68 4.52 -2.92
CA GLY A 160 3.99 4.16 -1.55
C GLY A 160 3.88 5.32 -0.56
N GLU A 161 4.57 5.18 0.56
CA GLU A 161 4.47 6.13 1.68
C GLU A 161 5.11 7.49 1.42
N ASP A 162 5.92 7.62 0.38
CA ASP A 162 6.55 8.89 0.00
C ASP A 162 5.70 9.67 -1.02
N ASN A 163 4.65 9.07 -1.59
CA ASN A 163 3.68 9.78 -2.42
C ASN A 163 2.67 10.54 -1.54
N PRO A 164 2.50 11.88 -1.68
CA PRO A 164 1.60 12.69 -0.86
C PRO A 164 0.10 12.34 -1.01
N ASP A 165 -0.31 11.83 -2.17
CA ASP A 165 -1.67 11.40 -2.46
C ASP A 165 -1.99 10.04 -1.79
N VAL A 166 -0.97 9.24 -1.48
CA VAL A 166 -1.13 7.85 -1.00
C VAL A 166 -0.60 7.61 0.43
N THR A 167 0.27 8.48 0.94
CA THR A 167 0.98 8.29 2.22
C THR A 167 0.06 8.10 3.43
N THR A 168 0.46 7.29 4.38
CA THR A 168 -0.15 7.20 5.71
C THR A 168 0.79 7.70 6.81
N LYS A 169 1.99 8.18 6.45
CA LYS A 169 2.95 8.76 7.38
C LYS A 169 2.30 10.00 8.02
N PRO A 170 2.32 10.13 9.36
CA PRO A 170 1.92 11.38 10.01
C PRO A 170 2.86 12.51 9.56
N PRO A 171 2.38 13.77 9.48
CA PRO A 171 3.21 14.90 9.07
C PRO A 171 4.46 14.99 9.95
N ARG A 172 5.62 15.17 9.32
CA ARG A 172 6.88 15.41 10.03
C ARG A 172 6.74 16.75 10.76
N ARG A 173 6.80 16.72 12.10
CA ARG A 173 6.93 17.91 12.94
C ARG A 173 8.37 18.39 12.92
#